data_AF-A0A2H0KSL6-F1
#
_entry.id   AF-A0A2H0KSL6-F1
#
_cell.length_a   1.000
_cell.length_b   1.000
_cell.length_c   1.000
_cell.angle_alpha   90.00
_cell.angle_beta   90.00
_cell.angle_gamma   90.00
#
_symmetry.space_group_name_H-M   'P 1'
#
loop_
_entity.id
_entity.type
_entity.pdbx_description
1 polymer ?
#
loop_
_entity_poly.entity_id
_entity_poly.type
_entity_poly.pdbx_seq_one_letter_code
_entity_poly.pdbx_strand_id
1 'polypeptide(L)'
;MKNLEILKAAFIEAAKENREIKLEIFTDLPYQELIKKLQNCYGVILPSISEVSPNFILDAIATNKPFILTKETGFYEKMKDIGIFVDPHNREDIKNKILFLADDRNWQEYKKRVADFKFVHSWQEITDEFINIYQKLCQVVEI
;
A
#
# COMPACT_ATOMS: atom_id res chain seq x y z
N MET A 1 -6.19 8.04 11.24
CA MET A 1 -6.22 6.61 10.88
C MET A 1 -7.11 5.86 11.87
N LYS A 2 -8.14 5.14 11.41
CA LYS A 2 -9.22 4.60 12.29
C LYS A 2 -8.83 3.35 13.11
N ASN A 3 -7.61 2.83 12.97
CA ASN A 3 -7.17 1.59 13.60
C ASN A 3 -5.77 1.68 14.21
N LEU A 4 -5.44 2.83 14.80
CA LEU A 4 -4.09 3.10 15.29
C LEU A 4 -3.75 2.29 16.56
N GLU A 5 -4.73 2.02 17.40
CA GLU A 5 -4.51 1.35 18.70
C GLU A 5 -4.10 -0.12 18.52
N ILE A 6 -4.73 -0.86 17.61
CA ILE A 6 -4.33 -2.25 17.33
C ILE A 6 -2.93 -2.30 16.70
N LEU A 7 -2.60 -1.33 15.83
CA LEU A 7 -1.28 -1.24 15.21
C LEU A 7 -0.19 -1.00 16.25
N LYS A 8 -0.41 -0.04 17.15
CA LYS A 8 0.53 0.23 18.26
C LYS A 8 0.72 -1.01 19.12
N ALA A 9 -0.37 -1.69 19.49
CA ALA A 9 -0.31 -2.90 20.30
C ALA A 9 0.46 -4.03 19.60
N ALA A 10 0.18 -4.29 18.32
CA ALA A 10 0.90 -5.27 17.51
C ALA A 10 2.39 -4.91 17.40
N PHE A 11 2.72 -3.63 17.20
CA PHE A 11 4.10 -3.19 17.09
C PHE A 11 4.88 -3.34 18.40
N ILE A 12 4.24 -3.06 19.55
CA ILE A 12 4.85 -3.29 20.87
C ILE A 12 5.19 -4.77 21.06
N GLU A 13 4.33 -5.68 20.61
CA GLU A 13 4.62 -7.12 20.66
C GLU A 13 5.75 -7.50 19.70
N ALA A 14 5.72 -7.03 18.46
CA ALA A 14 6.80 -7.28 17.49
C ALA A 14 8.16 -6.75 17.99
N ALA A 15 8.18 -5.58 18.65
CA ALA A 15 9.40 -4.97 19.17
C ALA A 15 10.05 -5.75 20.32
N LYS A 16 9.30 -6.65 20.97
CA LYS A 16 9.87 -7.59 21.96
C LYS A 16 10.71 -8.68 21.28
N GLU A 17 10.34 -9.06 20.06
CA GLU A 17 11.00 -10.11 19.27
C GLU A 17 12.14 -9.54 18.42
N ASN A 18 11.95 -8.35 17.84
CA ASN A 18 12.99 -7.62 17.10
C ASN A 18 13.12 -6.20 17.66
N ARG A 19 14.23 -5.88 18.34
CA ARG A 19 14.43 -4.57 18.98
C ARG A 19 14.88 -3.46 18.03
N GLU A 20 15.20 -3.79 16.78
CA GLU A 20 15.70 -2.83 15.80
C GLU A 20 14.56 -2.08 15.08
N ILE A 21 13.35 -2.65 15.08
CA ILE A 21 12.19 -2.01 14.45
C ILE A 21 11.77 -0.76 15.22
N LYS A 22 11.42 0.30 14.48
CA LYS A 22 10.88 1.54 15.04
C LYS A 22 9.61 1.94 14.31
N LEU A 23 8.59 2.33 15.07
CA LEU A 23 7.33 2.83 14.54
C LEU A 23 7.31 4.35 14.63
N GLU A 24 7.05 5.00 13.51
CA GLU A 24 6.81 6.44 13.44
C GLU A 24 5.39 6.65 12.91
N ILE A 25 4.60 7.48 13.60
CA ILE A 25 3.21 7.77 13.26
C ILE A 25 3.10 9.29 13.08
N PHE A 26 2.45 9.70 12.01
CA PHE A 26 2.25 11.11 11.68
C PHE A 26 0.78 11.40 11.46
N THR A 27 0.39 12.63 11.77
CA THR A 27 -0.86 13.25 11.35
C THR A 27 -0.52 14.62 10.79
N ASP A 28 -1.17 15.01 9.69
CA ASP A 28 -1.11 16.37 9.14
C ASP A 28 0.30 16.87 8.76
N LEU A 29 1.08 16.00 8.11
CA LEU A 29 2.42 16.36 7.62
C LEU A 29 2.36 17.02 6.23
N PRO A 30 3.16 18.08 5.95
CA PRO A 30 3.28 18.62 4.60
C PRO A 30 3.75 17.55 3.61
N TYR A 31 3.19 17.55 2.40
CA TYR A 31 3.46 16.50 1.40
C TYR A 31 4.95 16.32 1.09
N GLN A 32 5.71 17.41 0.96
CA GLN A 32 7.16 17.32 0.71
C GLN A 32 7.92 16.63 1.85
N GLU A 33 7.49 16.83 3.09
CA GLU A 33 8.10 16.17 4.25
C GLU A 33 7.69 14.71 4.33
N LEU A 34 6.46 14.37 3.95
CA LEU A 34 5.98 13.00 3.82
C LEU A 34 6.86 12.21 2.85
N ILE A 35 7.11 12.75 1.65
CA ILE A 35 7.95 12.10 0.66
C ILE A 35 9.39 11.91 1.18
N LYS A 36 9.97 12.91 1.84
CA LYS A 36 11.30 12.78 2.45
C LYS A 36 11.35 11.67 3.50
N LYS A 37 10.30 11.55 4.33
CA LYS A 37 10.22 10.46 5.32
C LYS A 37 10.07 9.10 4.66
N LEU A 38 9.20 8.99 3.64
CA LEU A 38 9.02 7.76 2.88
C LEU A 38 10.32 7.30 2.22
N GLN A 39 11.08 8.20 1.61
CA GLN A 39 12.39 7.89 1.02
C GLN A 39 13.39 7.30 2.03
N ASN A 40 13.31 7.71 3.30
CA ASN A 40 14.24 7.29 4.36
C ASN A 40 13.70 6.17 5.26
N CYS A 41 12.44 5.75 5.10
CA CYS A 41 11.87 4.66 5.90
C CYS A 41 12.21 3.28 5.33
N TYR A 42 11.98 2.25 6.13
CA TYR A 42 12.15 0.85 5.74
C TYR A 42 10.92 0.31 4.98
N GLY A 43 9.72 0.64 5.43
CA GLY A 43 8.46 0.24 4.80
C GLY A 43 7.28 1.01 5.40
N VAL A 44 6.09 0.80 4.83
CA VAL A 44 4.85 1.52 5.20
C VAL A 44 3.78 0.55 5.66
N ILE A 45 2.96 0.94 6.65
CA ILE A 45 1.87 0.10 7.16
C ILE A 45 0.59 0.93 7.22
N LEU A 46 -0.47 0.46 6.57
CA LEU A 46 -1.79 1.08 6.57
C LEU A 46 -2.87 0.03 6.89
N PRO A 47 -3.11 -0.30 8.18
CA PRO A 47 -4.08 -1.29 8.60
C PRO A 47 -5.50 -0.69 8.71
N SER A 48 -5.97 -0.01 7.66
CA SER A 48 -7.28 0.67 7.67
C SER A 48 -8.44 -0.31 7.45
N ILE A 49 -9.50 -0.21 8.25
CA ILE A 49 -10.68 -1.09 8.17
C ILE A 49 -11.34 -1.06 6.79
N SER A 50 -11.29 0.09 6.11
CA SER A 50 -11.71 0.25 4.72
C SER A 50 -10.96 1.42 4.11
N GLU A 51 -10.38 1.22 2.93
CA GLU A 51 -9.63 2.25 2.22
C GLU A 51 -9.94 2.25 0.72
N VAL A 52 -10.74 3.22 0.27
CA VAL A 52 -11.18 3.29 -1.12
C VAL A 52 -10.01 3.62 -2.05
N SER A 53 -9.15 4.56 -1.65
CA SER A 53 -7.97 4.94 -2.41
C SER A 53 -6.77 5.14 -1.47
N PRO A 54 -5.90 4.15 -1.31
CA PRO A 54 -4.77 4.22 -0.40
C PRO A 54 -3.65 5.07 -1.02
N ASN A 55 -3.87 6.39 -1.16
CA ASN A 55 -2.89 7.31 -1.75
C ASN A 55 -1.53 7.23 -1.06
N PHE A 56 -1.54 7.02 0.26
CA PHE A 56 -0.32 6.82 1.03
C PHE A 56 0.48 5.59 0.61
N ILE A 57 -0.19 4.50 0.18
CA ILE A 57 0.48 3.33 -0.39
C ILE A 57 1.00 3.63 -1.80
N LEU A 58 0.29 4.44 -2.59
CA LEU A 58 0.80 4.88 -3.89
C LEU A 58 2.08 5.70 -3.74
N ASP A 59 2.17 6.59 -2.73
CA ASP A 59 3.40 7.32 -2.42
C ASP A 59 4.53 6.37 -1.96
N ALA A 60 4.20 5.31 -1.21
CA ALA A 60 5.16 4.26 -0.82
C ALA A 60 5.71 3.53 -2.05
N ILE A 61 4.84 3.14 -3.00
CA ILE A 61 5.22 2.53 -4.26
C ILE A 61 6.11 3.48 -5.07
N ALA A 62 5.72 4.76 -5.19
CA ALA A 62 6.49 5.77 -5.92
C ALA A 62 7.90 6.00 -5.34
N THR A 63 8.09 5.75 -4.04
CA THR A 63 9.40 5.83 -3.36
C THR A 63 10.09 4.46 -3.23
N ASN A 64 9.58 3.43 -3.91
CA ASN A 64 10.06 2.05 -3.90
C ASN A 64 10.17 1.46 -2.50
N LYS A 65 9.10 1.61 -1.72
CA LYS A 65 8.99 1.11 -0.34
C LYS A 65 8.00 -0.04 -0.27
N PRO A 66 8.43 -1.21 0.25
CA PRO A 66 7.50 -2.27 0.63
C PRO A 66 6.44 -1.77 1.60
N PHE A 67 5.26 -2.35 1.52
CA PHE A 67 4.13 -1.92 2.33
C PHE A 67 3.24 -3.06 2.81
N ILE A 68 2.55 -2.79 3.92
CA ILE A 68 1.52 -3.63 4.52
C ILE A 68 0.19 -2.87 4.43
N LEU A 69 -0.86 -3.52 3.92
CA LEU A 69 -2.18 -2.94 3.69
C LEU A 69 -3.27 -3.95 4.06
N THR A 70 -4.50 -3.52 4.28
CA THR A 70 -5.66 -4.41 4.42
C THR A 70 -6.17 -4.92 3.08
N LYS A 71 -6.90 -6.04 3.06
CA LYS A 71 -7.48 -6.55 1.80
C LYS A 71 -8.67 -5.70 1.34
N GLU A 72 -9.31 -5.01 2.27
CA GLU A 72 -10.48 -4.15 2.10
C GLU A 72 -10.11 -2.80 1.46
N THR A 73 -9.42 -2.87 0.31
CA THR A 73 -9.01 -1.72 -0.49
C THR A 73 -9.54 -1.80 -1.92
N GLY A 74 -9.82 -0.64 -2.52
CA GLY A 74 -10.19 -0.53 -3.94
C GLY A 74 -9.10 -1.00 -4.92
N PHE A 75 -7.87 -1.23 -4.44
CA PHE A 75 -6.71 -1.59 -5.25
C PHE A 75 -6.22 -3.02 -5.05
N TYR A 76 -6.96 -3.87 -4.31
CA TYR A 76 -6.50 -5.23 -3.97
C TYR A 76 -6.05 -6.01 -5.21
N GLU A 77 -6.86 -6.06 -6.27
CA GLU A 77 -6.53 -6.82 -7.49
C GLU A 77 -5.26 -6.32 -8.20
N LYS A 78 -4.98 -5.01 -8.12
CA LYS A 78 -3.78 -4.41 -8.72
C LYS A 78 -2.54 -4.63 -7.86
N MET A 79 -2.71 -4.74 -6.54
CA MET A 79 -1.62 -4.79 -5.58
C MET A 79 -1.36 -6.19 -5.02
N LYS A 80 -2.18 -7.20 -5.33
CA LYS A 80 -2.10 -8.54 -4.71
C LYS A 80 -0.73 -9.21 -4.84
N ASP A 81 0.00 -8.95 -5.91
CA ASP A 81 1.31 -9.56 -6.16
C ASP A 81 2.47 -8.81 -5.50
N ILE A 82 2.25 -7.54 -5.11
CA ILE A 82 3.28 -6.62 -4.59
C ILE A 82 3.05 -6.22 -3.14
N GLY A 83 1.84 -6.38 -2.63
CA GLY A 83 1.42 -5.95 -1.30
C GLY A 83 1.50 -7.08 -0.28
N ILE A 84 1.78 -6.72 0.97
CA ILE A 84 1.62 -7.61 2.12
C ILE A 84 0.27 -7.29 2.74
N PHE A 85 -0.62 -8.28 2.82
CA PHE A 85 -1.98 -8.07 3.29
C PHE A 85 -2.18 -8.57 4.71
N VAL A 86 -2.89 -7.76 5.51
CA VAL A 86 -3.28 -8.04 6.89
C VAL A 86 -4.79 -7.97 7.08
N ASP A 87 -5.30 -8.72 8.05
CA ASP A 87 -6.63 -8.47 8.62
C ASP A 87 -6.54 -7.30 9.65
N PRO A 88 -7.25 -6.17 9.43
CA PRO A 88 -7.21 -5.04 10.35
C PRO A 88 -7.72 -5.35 11.76
N HIS A 89 -8.51 -6.40 11.95
CA HIS A 89 -9.08 -6.78 13.25
C HIS A 89 -8.22 -7.82 13.98
N ASN A 90 -7.17 -8.33 13.34
CA ASN A 90 -6.33 -9.38 13.88
C ASN A 90 -4.94 -8.83 14.25
N ARG A 91 -4.76 -8.53 15.55
CA ARG A 91 -3.49 -8.01 16.09
C ARG A 91 -2.31 -8.93 15.81
N GLU A 92 -2.51 -10.24 15.94
CA GLU A 92 -1.46 -11.24 15.76
C GLU A 92 -1.03 -11.34 14.29
N ASP A 93 -1.97 -11.24 13.35
CA ASP A 93 -1.65 -11.17 11.91
C ASP A 93 -0.85 -9.90 11.59
N ILE A 94 -1.27 -8.73 12.10
CA ILE A 94 -0.52 -7.48 11.93
C ILE A 94 0.92 -7.62 12.47
N LYS A 95 1.08 -8.15 13.69
CA LYS A 95 2.39 -8.40 14.30
C LYS A 95 3.25 -9.32 13.41
N ASN A 96 2.68 -10.43 12.95
CA ASN A 96 3.39 -11.40 12.14
C ASN A 96 3.78 -10.82 10.77
N LYS A 97 2.98 -9.95 10.17
CA LYS A 97 3.36 -9.25 8.93
C LYS A 97 4.41 -8.16 9.14
N ILE A 98 4.41 -7.47 10.30
CA ILE A 98 5.50 -6.56 10.68
C ILE A 98 6.82 -7.33 10.76
N LEU A 99 6.85 -8.45 11.48
CA LEU A 99 8.04 -9.29 11.63
C LEU A 99 8.46 -9.93 10.31
N PHE A 100 7.49 -10.40 9.52
CA PHE A 100 7.74 -10.92 8.17
C PHE A 100 8.44 -9.88 7.30
N LEU A 101 7.94 -8.64 7.26
CA LEU A 101 8.56 -7.58 6.47
C LEU A 101 9.92 -7.16 7.04
N ALA A 102 10.14 -7.27 8.35
CA ALA A 102 11.41 -6.96 9.00
C ALA A 102 12.53 -7.99 8.76
N ASP A 103 12.22 -9.17 8.19
CA ASP A 103 13.25 -10.10 7.70
C ASP A 103 13.83 -9.57 6.38
N ASP A 104 15.16 -9.47 6.32
CA ASP A 104 15.87 -8.88 5.19
C ASP A 104 15.56 -9.56 3.85
N ARG A 105 15.35 -10.90 3.83
CA ARG A 105 15.08 -11.61 2.57
C ARG A 105 13.69 -11.24 2.06
N ASN A 106 12.71 -11.28 2.95
CA ASN A 106 11.34 -10.88 2.61
C ASN A 106 11.29 -9.41 2.17
N TRP A 107 12.01 -8.53 2.86
CA TRP A 107 12.08 -7.12 2.49
C TRP A 107 12.67 -6.90 1.11
N GLN A 108 13.80 -7.54 0.79
CA GLN A 108 14.43 -7.43 -0.53
C GLN A 108 13.50 -7.96 -1.63
N GLU A 109 12.82 -9.07 -1.38
CA GLU A 109 11.85 -9.64 -2.31
C GLU A 109 10.70 -8.67 -2.58
N TYR A 110 10.05 -8.14 -1.54
CA TYR A 110 8.93 -7.23 -1.71
C TYR A 110 9.35 -5.87 -2.27
N LYS A 111 10.56 -5.39 -1.96
CA LYS A 111 11.10 -4.19 -2.58
C LYS A 111 11.32 -4.39 -4.07
N LYS A 112 11.82 -5.55 -4.49
CA LYS A 112 11.95 -5.89 -5.91
C LYS A 112 10.58 -5.94 -6.59
N ARG A 113 9.59 -6.59 -5.98
CA ARG A 113 8.21 -6.64 -6.50
C ARG A 113 7.62 -5.24 -6.70
N VAL A 114 7.82 -4.33 -5.74
CA VAL A 114 7.39 -2.93 -5.86
C VAL A 114 8.16 -2.18 -6.96
N ALA A 115 9.47 -2.40 -7.09
CA ALA A 115 10.27 -1.79 -8.15
C ALA A 115 9.88 -2.26 -9.56
N ASP A 116 9.54 -3.55 -9.70
CA ASP A 116 9.12 -4.17 -10.96
C ASP A 116 7.64 -3.86 -11.29
N PHE A 117 6.89 -3.34 -10.32
CA PHE A 117 5.50 -2.96 -10.50
C PHE A 117 5.38 -1.78 -11.46
N LYS A 118 4.72 -2.01 -12.58
CA LYS A 118 4.28 -0.96 -13.48
C LYS A 118 2.79 -0.79 -13.28
N PHE A 119 2.38 0.44 -12.96
CA PHE A 119 0.98 0.81 -13.09
C PHE A 119 0.68 0.85 -14.60
N VAL A 120 0.30 -0.30 -15.15
CA VAL A 120 -0.23 -0.42 -16.50
C VAL A 120 -1.50 0.45 -16.53
N HIS A 121 -1.77 1.17 -17.62
CA HIS A 121 -2.73 2.28 -17.76
C HIS A 121 -2.08 3.66 -17.60
N SER A 122 -1.23 3.98 -18.58
CA SER A 122 -0.91 5.35 -18.94
C SER A 122 -2.18 6.15 -19.25
N TRP A 123 -2.10 7.48 -19.14
CA TRP A 123 -3.19 8.37 -19.52
C TRP A 123 -3.64 8.19 -20.97
N GLN A 124 -2.73 7.80 -21.86
CA GLN A 124 -3.04 7.54 -23.26
C GLN A 124 -3.89 6.28 -23.41
N GLU A 125 -3.50 5.17 -22.78
CA GLU A 125 -4.28 3.93 -22.77
C GLU A 125 -5.69 4.15 -22.19
N ILE A 126 -5.80 4.91 -21.10
CA ILE A 126 -7.10 5.28 -20.52
C ILE A 126 -7.90 6.11 -21.53
N THR A 127 -7.30 7.13 -22.14
CA THR A 127 -7.96 7.99 -23.13
C THR A 127 -8.50 7.16 -24.30
N ASP A 128 -7.69 6.24 -24.82
CA ASP A 128 -8.05 5.35 -25.92
C ASP A 128 -9.21 4.42 -25.55
N GLU A 129 -9.24 3.88 -24.31
CA GLU A 129 -10.37 3.11 -23.79
C GLU A 129 -11.66 3.93 -23.73
N PHE A 130 -11.60 5.16 -23.19
CA PHE A 130 -12.75 6.06 -23.12
C PHE A 130 -13.28 6.42 -24.52
N ILE A 131 -12.39 6.73 -25.48
CA ILE A 131 -12.77 7.00 -26.87
C ILE A 131 -13.45 5.79 -27.49
N ASN A 132 -12.91 4.58 -27.28
CA ASN A 132 -13.47 3.34 -27.82
C ASN A 132 -14.87 3.05 -27.26
N ILE A 133 -15.07 3.24 -25.95
CA ILE A 133 -16.40 3.12 -25.33
C ILE A 133 -17.38 4.14 -25.92
N TYR A 134 -16.95 5.40 -26.06
CA TYR A 134 -17.77 6.45 -26.66
C TYR A 134 -18.17 6.13 -28.10
N GLN A 135 -17.22 5.69 -28.93
CA GLN A 135 -17.48 5.28 -30.32
C GLN A 135 -18.50 4.12 -30.40
N LYS A 136 -18.35 3.10 -29.54
CA LYS A 136 -19.32 1.99 -29.46
C LYS A 136 -20.71 2.46 -29.08
N LEU A 137 -20.84 3.40 -28.15
CA LEU A 137 -22.14 3.95 -27.77
C LEU A 137 -22.77 4.76 -28.91
N CYS A 138 -21.97 5.56 -29.63
CA CYS A 138 -22.46 6.36 -30.75
C CYS A 138 -22.87 5.54 -31.98
N GLN A 139 -22.25 4.38 -32.21
CA GLN A 139 -22.63 3.47 -33.31
C GLN A 139 -23.95 2.72 -33.07
N VAL A 140 -24.47 2.71 -31.84
CA VAL A 140 -25.73 2.03 -31.47
C VAL A 140 -26.95 2.96 -31.62
N VAL A 141 -26.74 4.22 -32.05
CA VAL A 141 -27.81 5.23 -32.21
C VAL A 141 -28.24 5.43 -33.68
N GLU A 142 -28.13 4.39 -34.51
CA GLU A 142 -28.89 4.33 -35.76
C GLU A 142 -30.17 3.51 -35.51
N ILE A 143 -31.26 4.23 -35.19
CA ILE A 143 -32.64 3.74 -35.22
C ILE A 143 -33.29 4.25 -36.51
#